data_AF-A0A8J2U921-F1
#
_entry.id   AF-A0A8J2U921-F1
#
_cell.length_a   1.000
_cell.length_b   1.000
_cell.length_c   1.000
_cell.angle_alpha   90.00
_cell.angle_beta   90.00
_cell.angle_gamma   90.00
#
_symmetry.space_group_name_H-M   'P 1'
#
loop_
_entity.id
_entity.type
_entity.pdbx_description
1 polymer ?
#
loop_
_entity_poly.entity_id
_entity_poly.type
_entity_poly.pdbx_seq_one_letter_code
_entity_poly.pdbx_strand_id
1 'polypeptide(L)'
;MSYQQSERVSAYFVTLHERLLAFYRKVQHGDVDELLRNQTQGYIQAGLVLSVLDKDGARACMEKAHFEVFQQTIDERLEYKQYKLDLLNAIESGDEALLQQPAISRKYRVTQ
;
A
#
# COMPACT_ATOMS: atom_id res chain seq x y z
N MET A 1 -9.69 -10.27 28.90
CA MET A 1 -9.76 -8.85 28.49
C MET A 1 -11.11 -8.29 28.92
N SER A 2 -11.18 -7.09 29.47
CA SER A 2 -12.48 -6.44 29.76
C SER A 2 -13.17 -6.04 28.45
N TYR A 3 -14.50 -6.10 28.42
CA TYR A 3 -15.31 -5.75 27.25
C TYR A 3 -14.96 -4.34 26.68
N GLN A 4 -14.78 -3.36 27.57
CA GLN A 4 -14.38 -1.99 27.21
C GLN A 4 -13.00 -1.91 26.54
N GLN A 5 -12.07 -2.80 26.87
CA GLN A 5 -10.76 -2.82 26.22
C GLN A 5 -10.85 -3.35 24.79
N SER A 6 -11.71 -4.36 24.55
CA SER A 6 -11.95 -4.91 23.22
C SER A 6 -12.55 -3.87 22.27
N GLU A 7 -13.52 -3.08 22.75
CA GLU A 7 -14.14 -2.02 21.94
C GLU A 7 -13.13 -0.93 21.54
N ARG A 8 -12.26 -0.52 22.47
CA ARG A 8 -11.21 0.48 22.20
C ARG A 8 -10.20 0.00 21.16
N VAL A 9 -9.79 -1.26 21.23
CA VAL A 9 -8.90 -1.87 20.24
C VAL A 9 -9.60 -1.90 18.88
N SER A 10 -10.86 -2.33 18.81
CA SER A 10 -11.62 -2.33 17.55
C SER A 10 -11.75 -0.93 16.95
N ALA A 11 -12.08 0.08 17.76
CA ALA A 11 -12.19 1.46 17.31
C ALA A 11 -10.87 1.99 16.74
N TYR A 12 -9.74 1.58 17.32
CA TYR A 12 -8.41 1.95 16.86
C TYR A 12 -8.12 1.47 15.43
N PHE A 13 -8.42 0.19 15.14
CA PHE A 13 -8.27 -0.37 13.79
C PHE A 13 -9.18 0.31 12.77
N VAL A 14 -10.41 0.66 13.15
CA VAL A 14 -11.35 1.39 12.29
C VAL A 14 -10.77 2.76 11.92
N THR A 15 -10.29 3.53 12.90
CA THR A 15 -9.69 4.84 12.64
C THR A 15 -8.41 4.74 11.80
N LEU A 16 -7.57 3.72 12.03
CA LEU A 16 -6.38 3.49 11.21
C LEU A 16 -6.77 3.22 9.75
N HIS A 17 -7.75 2.34 9.52
CA HIS A 17 -8.24 2.00 8.19
C HIS A 17 -8.79 3.24 7.45
N GLU A 18 -9.61 4.05 8.11
CA GLU A 18 -10.16 5.29 7.54
C GLU A 18 -9.07 6.29 7.14
N ARG A 19 -8.04 6.46 7.99
CA ARG A 19 -6.89 7.33 7.70
C ARG A 19 -6.11 6.85 6.48
N LEU A 20 -5.88 5.54 6.39
CA LEU A 20 -5.19 4.92 5.25
C LEU A 20 -6.00 5.09 3.95
N LEU A 21 -7.32 4.87 3.99
CA LEU A 21 -8.19 5.10 2.84
C LEU A 21 -8.16 6.57 2.39
N ALA A 22 -8.25 7.52 3.32
CA ALA A 22 -8.17 8.93 3.02
C ALA A 22 -6.84 9.28 2.33
N PHE A 23 -5.72 8.79 2.88
CA PHE A 23 -4.40 9.01 2.30
C PHE A 23 -4.26 8.37 0.91
N TYR A 24 -4.61 7.09 0.77
CA TYR A 24 -4.45 6.37 -0.48
C TYR A 24 -5.34 6.92 -1.60
N ARG A 25 -6.56 7.39 -1.30
CA ARG A 25 -7.40 8.07 -2.29
C ARG A 25 -6.74 9.34 -2.84
N LYS A 26 -6.13 10.16 -1.98
CA LYS A 26 -5.37 11.34 -2.45
C LYS A 26 -4.20 10.93 -3.35
N VAL A 27 -3.45 9.89 -2.95
CA VAL A 27 -2.36 9.31 -3.75
C VAL A 27 -2.87 8.79 -5.11
N GLN A 28 -4.05 8.17 -5.16
CA GLN A 28 -4.66 7.70 -6.41
C GLN A 28 -4.95 8.86 -7.39
N HIS A 29 -5.29 10.04 -6.88
CA HIS A 29 -5.50 11.25 -7.66
C HIS A 29 -4.20 12.03 -7.96
N GLY A 30 -3.04 11.53 -7.53
CA GLY A 30 -1.76 12.21 -7.72
C GLY A 30 -1.48 13.36 -6.73
N ASP A 31 -2.33 13.53 -5.71
CA ASP A 31 -2.16 14.52 -4.65
C ASP A 31 -1.55 13.84 -3.42
N VAL A 32 -0.23 13.94 -3.23
CA VAL A 32 0.43 13.33 -2.07
C VAL A 32 0.39 14.31 -0.90
N ASP A 33 -0.58 14.13 0.00
CA ASP A 33 -0.68 14.89 1.24
C ASP A 33 0.33 14.37 2.28
N GLU A 34 1.49 15.02 2.33
CA GLU A 34 2.58 14.69 3.26
C GLU A 34 2.18 14.86 4.74
N LEU A 35 1.32 15.83 5.06
CA LEU A 35 0.86 16.03 6.43
C LEU A 35 0.00 14.83 6.86
N LEU A 36 -0.95 14.42 6.04
CA LEU A 36 -1.80 13.26 6.29
C LEU A 36 -0.97 11.96 6.37
N ARG A 37 0.04 11.81 5.50
CA ARG A 37 0.99 10.69 5.55
C ARG A 37 1.68 10.62 6.91
N ASN A 38 2.28 11.72 7.36
CA ASN A 38 3.02 11.79 8.61
C ASN A 38 2.12 11.57 9.84
N GLN A 39 0.91 12.12 9.82
CA GLN A 39 -0.09 11.87 10.87
C GLN A 39 -0.53 10.41 10.94
N THR A 40 -0.66 9.75 9.78
CA THR A 40 -1.02 8.33 9.71
C THR A 40 0.13 7.45 10.22
N GLN A 41 1.38 7.76 9.86
CA GLN A 41 2.56 7.07 10.39
C GLN A 41 2.70 7.24 11.90
N GLY A 42 2.49 8.47 12.42
CA GLY A 42 2.47 8.73 13.85
C GLY A 42 1.38 7.96 14.59
N TYR A 43 0.21 7.79 13.96
CA TYR A 43 -0.86 6.95 14.50
C TYR A 43 -0.40 5.49 14.61
N ILE A 44 0.08 4.88 13.52
CA ILE A 44 0.60 3.51 13.51
C ILE A 44 1.65 3.32 14.61
N GLN A 45 2.60 4.26 14.74
CA GLN A 45 3.65 4.19 15.75
C GLN A 45 3.10 4.25 17.17
N ALA A 46 2.10 5.09 17.43
CA ALA A 46 1.43 5.14 18.73
C ALA A 46 0.75 3.80 19.07
N GLY A 47 0.12 3.16 18.07
CA GLY A 47 -0.53 1.85 18.25
C GLY A 47 0.46 0.75 18.61
N LEU A 48 1.63 0.76 17.96
CA LEU A 48 2.73 -0.15 18.26
C LEU A 48 3.28 0.06 19.69
N VAL A 49 3.52 1.31 20.08
CA VAL A 49 4.02 1.66 21.43
C VAL A 49 3.02 1.27 22.52
N LEU A 50 1.73 1.46 22.27
CA LEU A 50 0.66 1.13 23.21
C LEU A 50 0.28 -0.36 23.20
N SER A 51 0.93 -1.19 22.37
CA SER A 51 0.59 -2.62 22.18
C SER A 51 -0.87 -2.86 21.80
N VAL A 52 -1.51 -1.87 21.17
CA VAL A 52 -2.86 -1.98 20.57
C VAL A 52 -2.77 -2.57 19.17
N LEU A 53 -1.62 -2.34 18.51
CA LEU A 53 -1.29 -2.78 17.17
C LEU A 53 0.05 -3.53 17.25
N ASP A 54 0.17 -4.61 16.49
CA ASP A 54 1.46 -5.25 16.19
C ASP A 54 1.87 -4.98 14.74
N LYS A 55 3.08 -5.39 14.37
CA LYS A 55 3.60 -5.15 13.01
C LYS A 55 2.75 -5.83 11.94
N ASP A 56 2.26 -7.03 12.22
CA ASP A 56 1.47 -7.81 11.26
C ASP A 56 0.06 -7.23 11.09
N GLY A 57 -0.59 -6.80 12.17
CA GLY A 57 -1.86 -6.09 12.13
C GLY A 57 -1.76 -4.73 11.44
N ALA A 58 -0.66 -4.00 11.65
CA ALA A 58 -0.38 -2.77 10.91
C ALA A 58 -0.27 -3.06 9.41
N ARG A 59 0.52 -4.07 9.03
CA ARG A 59 0.70 -4.49 7.64
C ARG A 59 -0.62 -4.92 7.01
N ALA A 60 -1.41 -5.75 7.69
CA ALA A 60 -2.70 -6.21 7.21
C ALA A 60 -3.69 -5.05 6.99
N CYS A 61 -3.71 -4.06 7.88
CA CYS A 61 -4.57 -2.88 7.72
C CYS A 61 -4.11 -2.01 6.53
N MET A 62 -2.80 -1.82 6.36
CA MET A 62 -2.24 -1.15 5.18
C MET A 62 -2.57 -1.88 3.88
N GLU A 63 -2.39 -3.20 3.84
CA GLU A 63 -2.68 -4.04 2.68
C GLU A 63 -4.14 -3.97 2.28
N LYS A 64 -5.04 -4.10 3.26
CA LYS A 64 -6.49 -4.01 3.05
C LYS A 64 -6.89 -2.65 2.48
N ALA A 65 -6.46 -1.55 3.08
CA ALA A 65 -6.77 -0.21 2.60
C ALA A 65 -6.15 0.07 1.22
N HIS A 66 -4.94 -0.43 0.95
CA HIS A 66 -4.30 -0.31 -0.35
C HIS A 66 -5.10 -1.05 -1.43
N PHE A 67 -5.49 -2.29 -1.17
CA PHE A 67 -6.29 -3.08 -2.10
C PHE A 67 -7.64 -2.42 -2.37
N GLU A 68 -8.35 -1.91 -1.36
CA GLU A 68 -9.62 -1.21 -1.54
C GLU A 68 -9.53 -0.01 -2.48
N VAL A 69 -8.45 0.78 -2.40
CA VAL A 69 -8.28 1.97 -3.25
C VAL A 69 -7.71 1.63 -4.63
N PHE A 70 -6.66 0.81 -4.68
CA PHE A 70 -5.90 0.59 -5.91
C PHE A 70 -6.30 -0.68 -6.66
N GLN A 71 -7.07 -1.58 -6.06
CA GLN A 71 -7.44 -2.90 -6.58
C GLN A 71 -6.22 -3.80 -6.89
N GLN A 72 -5.11 -3.58 -6.17
CA GLN A 72 -3.87 -4.36 -6.21
C GLN A 72 -3.31 -4.44 -4.81
N THR A 73 -2.57 -5.51 -4.57
CA THR A 73 -1.69 -5.65 -3.41
C THR A 73 -0.54 -4.65 -3.47
N ILE A 74 0.09 -4.40 -2.33
CA ILE A 74 1.32 -3.60 -2.24
C ILE A 74 2.44 -4.28 -3.04
N ASP A 75 2.56 -5.60 -2.94
CA ASP A 75 3.60 -6.38 -3.61
C ASP A 75 3.45 -6.33 -5.13
N GLU A 76 2.24 -6.48 -5.67
CA GLU A 76 1.97 -6.30 -7.12
C GLU A 76 2.35 -4.90 -7.60
N ARG A 77 2.07 -3.86 -6.81
CA ARG A 77 2.43 -2.49 -7.15
C ARG A 77 3.95 -2.30 -7.16
N LEU A 78 4.68 -2.96 -6.25
CA LEU A 78 6.14 -2.93 -6.21
C LEU A 78 6.76 -3.68 -7.39
N GLU A 79 6.26 -4.88 -7.70
CA GLU A 79 6.68 -5.65 -8.89
C GLU A 79 6.51 -4.83 -10.17
N TYR A 80 5.36 -4.15 -10.32
CA TYR A 80 5.10 -3.31 -11.48
C TYR A 80 6.08 -2.12 -11.59
N LYS A 81 6.40 -1.48 -10.46
CA LYS A 81 7.38 -0.39 -10.44
C LYS A 81 8.77 -0.87 -10.82
N GLN A 82 9.19 -2.03 -10.31
CA GLN A 82 10.48 -2.62 -10.65
C GLN A 82 10.55 -2.97 -12.14
N TYR A 83 9.52 -3.64 -12.66
CA TYR A 83 9.44 -3.98 -14.08
C TYR A 83 9.54 -2.74 -14.98
N LYS A 84 8.90 -1.63 -14.60
CA LYS A 84 9.00 -0.36 -15.35
C LYS A 84 10.43 0.20 -15.32
N LEU A 85 11.14 0.08 -14.20
CA LEU A 85 12.54 0.49 -14.10
C LEU A 85 13.44 -0.39 -14.97
N ASP A 86 13.23 -1.71 -14.95
CA ASP A 86 13.97 -2.66 -15.78
C ASP A 86 13.77 -2.38 -17.28
N LEU A 87 12.53 -2.03 -17.68
CA LEU A 87 12.24 -1.57 -19.04
C LEU A 87 13.03 -0.32 -19.43
N LEU A 88 13.09 0.69 -18.55
CA LEU A 88 13.85 1.91 -18.83
C LEU A 88 15.35 1.61 -18.97
N ASN A 89 15.90 0.77 -18.09
CA ASN A 89 17.29 0.33 -18.17
C ASN A 89 17.57 -0.46 -19.46
N ALA A 90 16.64 -1.31 -19.91
CA ALA A 90 16.76 -2.05 -21.17
C ALA A 90 16.77 -1.09 -22.38
N ILE A 91 15.96 -0.03 -22.36
CA ILE A 91 15.99 1.02 -23.39
C ILE A 91 17.35 1.72 -23.42
N GLU A 92 17.89 2.10 -22.27
CA GLU A 92 19.18 2.80 -22.18
C GLU A 92 20.37 1.93 -22.58
N SER A 93 20.34 0.64 -22.23
CA SER A 93 21.41 -0.32 -22.53
C SER A 93 21.32 -0.96 -23.91
N GLY A 94 20.20 -0.77 -24.63
CA GLY A 94 19.94 -1.43 -25.91
C GLY A 94 19.65 -2.92 -25.78
N ASP A 95 19.23 -3.40 -24.61
CA ASP A 95 18.82 -4.79 -24.40
C ASP A 95 17.44 -5.03 -25.02
N GLU A 96 17.44 -5.56 -26.25
CA GLU A 96 16.21 -5.84 -26.99
C GLU A 96 15.40 -7.01 -26.40
N ALA A 97 15.99 -7.89 -25.59
CA ALA A 97 15.30 -9.10 -25.11
C ALA A 97 14.05 -8.78 -24.28
N LEU A 98 14.13 -7.75 -23.44
CA LEU A 98 13.00 -7.28 -22.62
C LEU A 98 11.99 -6.48 -23.45
N LEU A 99 12.46 -5.76 -24.48
CA LEU A 99 11.63 -4.92 -25.35
C LEU A 99 10.76 -5.74 -26.32
N GLN A 100 11.28 -6.88 -26.77
CA GLN A 100 10.60 -7.79 -27.70
C GLN A 100 9.52 -8.65 -27.03
N GLN A 101 9.39 -8.63 -25.70
CA GLN A 101 8.32 -9.36 -25.01
C GLN A 101 6.95 -8.80 -25.41
N PRO A 102 6.00 -9.62 -25.89
CA PRO A 102 4.64 -9.19 -26.20
C PRO A 102 3.95 -8.57 -24.99
N ALA A 103 3.15 -7.52 -25.20
CA ALA A 103 2.48 -6.81 -24.10
C ALA A 103 1.60 -7.72 -23.22
N ILE A 104 0.99 -8.74 -23.81
CA ILE A 104 0.17 -9.75 -23.11
C ILE A 104 1.00 -10.71 -22.23
N SER A 105 2.28 -10.90 -22.57
CA SER A 105 3.22 -11.77 -21.85
C SER A 105 3.99 -11.03 -20.76
N ARG A 106 4.00 -9.69 -20.81
CA ARG A 106 4.49 -8.84 -19.74
C ARG A 106 3.53 -9.01 -18.56
N LYS A 107 4.03 -9.05 -17.32
CA LYS A 107 3.19 -9.04 -16.11
C LYS A 107 2.46 -7.69 -15.98
N TYR A 108 1.49 -7.41 -16.84
CA TYR A 108 0.52 -6.34 -16.71
C TYR A 108 -0.76 -6.95 -16.13
N ARG A 109 -1.24 -6.36 -15.03
CA ARG A 109 -2.45 -6.76 -14.28
C ARG A 109 -3.63 -7.17 -15.18
N VAL A 110 -4.33 -8.24 -14.78
CA VAL A 110 -5.79 -8.33 -14.94
C VAL A 110 -6.35 -8.96 -13.66
N THR A 111 -6.73 -8.15 -12.69
CA THR A 111 -7.77 -8.57 -11.74
C THR A 111 -9.03 -7.87 -12.24
N GLN A 112 -9.92 -8.67 -12.83
CA GLN A 112 -11.26 -8.24 -13.26
C GLN A 112 -12.12 -7.87 -12.06
#